data_AF-A0A417CLC4-F1
#
_entry.id   AF-A0A417CLC4-F1
#
_cell.length_a   1.000
_cell.length_b   1.000
_cell.length_c   1.000
_cell.angle_alpha   90.00
_cell.angle_beta   90.00
_cell.angle_gamma   90.00
#
_symmetry.space_group_name_H-M   'P 1'
#
loop_
_entity.id
_entity.type
_entity.pdbx_description
1 polymer ?
#
loop_
_entity_poly.entity_id
_entity_poly.type
_entity_poly.pdbx_seq_one_letter_code
_entity_poly.pdbx_strand_id
1 'polypeptide(L)' 'MTKKHKKTPEEKAAVAKQKKQQMRAKLKKETRDNLAKEEILQDDRFFFIAGYTSGGAPYGITWEEMGLKPWDDLEENKMV' A
#
# COMPACT_ATOMS: atom_id res chain seq x y z
N MET A 1 -21.50 -7.23 -42.35
CA MET A 1 -20.05 -7.45 -42.15
C MET A 1 -19.47 -6.26 -41.41
N THR A 2 -18.99 -6.43 -40.17
CA THR A 2 -18.42 -5.31 -39.40
C THR A 2 -16.99 -5.02 -39.89
N LYS A 3 -16.80 -3.93 -40.63
CA LYS A 3 -15.46 -3.43 -40.99
C LYS A 3 -14.69 -3.13 -39.70
N LYS A 4 -13.73 -3.99 -39.33
CA LYS A 4 -12.81 -3.72 -38.23
C LYS A 4 -11.97 -2.51 -38.60
N HIS A 5 -12.20 -1.39 -37.94
CA HIS A 5 -11.40 -0.18 -38.10
C HIS A 5 -9.99 -0.47 -37.58
N LYS A 6 -9.01 -0.50 -38.49
CA LYS A 6 -7.59 -0.65 -38.14
C LYS A 6 -7.15 0.71 -37.59
N LYS A 7 -6.90 0.80 -36.27
CA LYS A 7 -6.43 2.03 -35.64
C LYS A 7 -5.19 2.56 -36.36
N THR A 8 -5.24 3.84 -36.73
CA THR A 8 -4.12 4.56 -37.32
C THR A 8 -2.91 4.58 -36.37
N PRO A 9 -1.68 4.65 -36.89
CA PRO A 9 -0.48 4.69 -36.06
C PRO A 9 -0.47 5.83 -35.04
N GLU A 10 -1.10 6.98 -35.34
CA GLU A 10 -1.30 8.07 -34.37
C GLU A 10 -2.15 7.66 -33.17
N GLU A 11 -3.24 6.94 -33.39
CA GLU A 11 -4.14 6.50 -32.32
C GLU A 11 -3.45 5.48 -31.39
N LYS A 12 -2.59 4.61 -31.95
CA LYS A 12 -1.75 3.70 -31.15
C LYS A 12 -0.72 4.46 -30.32
N ALA A 13 -0.10 5.49 -30.89
CA ALA A 13 0.87 6.32 -30.18
C ALA A 13 0.24 7.10 -29.03
N ALA A 14 -0.96 7.65 -29.22
CA ALA A 14 -1.71 8.34 -28.16
C ALA A 14 -2.05 7.39 -26.99
N VAL A 15 -2.52 6.18 -27.29
CA VAL A 15 -2.83 5.16 -26.27
C VAL A 15 -1.57 4.74 -25.51
N ALA A 16 -0.43 4.58 -26.18
CA ALA A 16 0.84 4.24 -25.54
C ALA A 16 1.31 5.35 -24.58
N LYS A 17 1.18 6.63 -24.98
CA LYS A 17 1.49 7.77 -24.10
C LYS A 17 0.59 7.81 -22.88
N GLN A 18 -0.71 7.59 -23.05
CA GLN A 18 -1.67 7.56 -21.95
C GLN A 18 -1.39 6.42 -20.96
N LYS A 19 -1.15 5.20 -21.45
CA LYS A 19 -0.76 4.07 -20.58
C LYS A 19 0.53 4.35 -19.81
N LYS A 20 1.54 4.93 -20.46
CA LYS A 20 2.81 5.29 -19.81
C LYS A 20 2.61 6.33 -18.70
N GLN A 21 1.75 7.33 -18.91
CA GLN A 21 1.40 8.30 -17.87
C GLN A 21 0.65 7.65 -16.70
N GLN A 22 -0.31 6.76 -16.98
CA GLN A 22 -1.03 6.02 -15.93
C GLN A 22 -0.08 5.13 -15.11
N MET A 23 0.84 4.41 -15.76
CA MET A 23 1.84 3.59 -15.06
C MET A 23 2.75 4.43 -14.16
N ARG A 24 3.19 5.62 -14.63
CA ARG A 24 3.99 6.55 -13.82
C ARG A 24 3.23 7.07 -12.60
N ALA A 25 1.95 7.42 -12.78
CA ALA A 25 1.10 7.88 -11.68
C ALA A 25 0.88 6.77 -10.64
N LYS A 26 0.64 5.53 -11.09
CA LYS A 26 0.53 4.36 -10.21
C LYS A 26 1.81 4.10 -9.44
N LEU A 27 2.96 4.08 -10.12
CA LEU A 27 4.25 3.86 -9.48
C LEU A 27 4.55 4.94 -8.44
N LYS A 28 4.31 6.22 -8.76
CA LYS A 28 4.51 7.33 -7.79
C LYS A 28 3.62 7.18 -6.55
N LYS A 29 2.37 6.72 -6.73
CA LYS A 29 1.46 6.44 -5.62
C LYS A 29 2.01 5.29 -4.77
N GLU A 30 2.39 4.19 -5.41
CA GLU A 30 2.91 2.99 -4.73
C GLU A 30 4.22 3.26 -3.98
N THR A 31 5.14 4.06 -4.53
CA THR A 31 6.35 4.49 -3.81
C THR A 31 5.99 5.35 -2.60
N ARG A 32 5.01 6.26 -2.69
CA ARG A 32 4.58 7.07 -1.55
C ARG A 32 3.90 6.21 -0.48
N ASP A 33 3.06 5.27 -0.89
CA ASP A 33 2.38 4.35 0.01
C ASP A 33 3.37 3.39 0.70
N ASN A 34 4.44 2.96 0.01
CA ASN A 34 5.52 2.18 0.64
C ASN A 34 6.40 3.02 1.57
N LEU A 35 6.75 4.25 1.20
CA LEU A 35 7.51 5.15 2.07
C LEU A 35 6.76 5.43 3.38
N ALA A 36 5.44 5.68 3.31
CA ALA A 36 4.60 5.85 4.49
C ALA A 36 4.55 4.57 5.36
N LYS A 37 4.60 3.38 4.75
CA LYS A 37 4.70 2.12 5.50
C LYS A 37 6.03 1.97 6.23
N GLU A 38 7.14 2.31 5.57
CA GLU A 38 8.45 2.27 6.20
C GLU A 38 8.59 3.29 7.34
N GLU A 39 8.00 4.47 7.19
CA GLU A 39 8.02 5.52 8.23
C GLU A 39 7.28 5.09 9.50
N ILE A 40 6.17 4.36 9.35
CA ILE A 40 5.36 3.89 10.49
C ILE A 40 5.83 2.53 11.01
N LEU A 41 6.48 1.69 10.18
CA LEU A 41 7.20 0.51 10.70
C LEU A 41 8.36 0.91 11.61
N GLN A 42 8.92 2.11 11.43
CA GLN A 42 9.87 2.72 12.36
C GLN A 42 9.17 3.45 13.53
N ASP A 43 7.85 3.55 13.51
CA ASP A 43 7.07 4.22 14.53
C ASP A 43 6.59 3.18 15.55
N ASP A 44 7.29 3.14 16.69
CA ASP A 44 7.10 2.17 17.78
C ASP A 44 5.73 2.26 18.50
N ARG A 45 4.79 3.06 17.99
CA ARG A 45 3.45 3.21 18.57
C ARG A 45 2.54 2.01 18.34
N PHE A 46 2.69 1.31 17.22
CA PHE A 46 1.83 0.18 16.85
C PHE A 46 2.57 -1.15 17.00
N PHE A 47 1.92 -2.11 17.66
CA PHE A 47 2.35 -3.52 17.65
C PHE A 47 2.08 -4.16 16.28
N PHE A 48 0.92 -3.83 15.69
CA PHE A 48 0.53 -4.35 14.39
C PHE A 48 -0.37 -3.36 13.63
N ILE A 49 -0.02 -3.01 12.39
CA ILE A 49 -0.83 -2.14 11.53
C ILE A 49 -1.70 -3.00 10.61
N ALA A 50 -3.02 -2.92 10.80
CA ALA A 50 -3.98 -3.66 9.97
C ALA A 50 -4.22 -3.01 8.60
N GLY A 51 -4.00 -1.69 8.50
CA GLY A 51 -4.12 -0.98 7.23
C GLY A 51 -3.97 0.53 7.33
N TYR A 52 -4.27 1.20 6.22
CA TYR A 52 -4.20 2.64 6.06
C TYR A 52 -5.56 3.17 5.62
N THR A 53 -5.99 4.26 6.27
CA THR A 53 -7.17 4.99 5.82
C THR A 53 -6.90 5.67 4.47
N SER A 54 -7.97 6.09 3.77
CA SER A 54 -7.80 6.85 2.51
C SER A 54 -7.03 8.17 2.67
N GLY A 55 -6.94 8.69 3.91
CA GLY A 55 -6.14 9.87 4.25
C GLY A 55 -4.67 9.57 4.57
N GLY A 56 -4.26 8.31 4.58
CA GLY A 56 -2.89 7.89 4.90
C GLY A 56 -2.60 7.70 6.39
N ALA A 57 -3.58 7.90 7.27
CA ALA A 57 -3.42 7.59 8.69
C ALA A 57 -3.44 6.06 8.91
N PRO A 58 -2.48 5.49 9.66
CA PRO A 58 -2.47 4.06 10.00
C PRO A 58 -3.57 3.75 11.02
N TYR A 59 -4.11 2.53 10.96
CA TYR A 59 -4.92 1.98 12.03
C TYR A 59 -4.48 0.53 12.30
N GLY A 60 -4.51 0.15 13.57
CA GLY A 60 -3.89 -1.08 14.03
C GLY A 60 -4.04 -1.27 15.53
N ILE A 61 -3.36 -2.29 16.03
CA ILE A 61 -3.27 -2.61 17.46
C ILE A 61 -2.02 -1.92 18.00
N THR A 62 -2.19 -1.10 19.04
CA THR A 62 -1.08 -0.48 19.76
C THR A 62 -0.48 -1.44 20.79
N TRP A 63 0.75 -1.17 21.23
CA TRP A 63 1.36 -1.93 22.33
C TRP A 63 0.54 -1.83 23.63
N GLU A 64 -0.07 -0.68 23.90
CA GLU A 64 -0.94 -0.48 25.06
C GLU A 64 -2.19 -1.36 25.02
N GLU A 65 -2.85 -1.46 23.85
CA GLU A 65 -4.05 -2.31 23.69
C GLU A 65 -3.74 -3.80 23.80
N MET A 66 -2.57 -4.23 23.36
CA MET A 66 -2.20 -5.65 23.46
C MET A 66 -1.88 -6.07 24.90
N GLY A 67 -1.75 -5.11 25.83
CA GLY A 67 -1.45 -5.38 27.24
C GLY A 67 -0.11 -6.07 27.48
N LEU A 68 0.70 -6.20 26.43
CA LEU A 68 2.04 -6.76 26.45
C LEU A 68 3.02 -5.60 26.59
N LYS A 69 3.95 -5.69 27.55
CA LYS A 69 5.10 -4.79 27.53
C LYS A 69 5.95 -5.15 26.30
N PRO A 70 6.73 -4.21 25.73
CA PRO A 70 7.54 -4.46 24.53
C PRO A 70 8.54 -5.64 24.62
N TRP A 71 8.70 -6.22 25.81
CA TRP A 71 9.63 -7.29 26.18
C TRP A 71 8.94 -8.48 26.87
N ASP A 72 7.61 -8.54 26.93
CA ASP A 72 6.90 -9.76 27.35
C ASP A 72 6.85 -10.72 26.15
N ASP A 73 7.68 -11.75 26.19
CA ASP A 73 7.80 -12.78 25.16
C ASP A 73 6.47 -13.49 24.89
N LEU A 74 6.11 -13.61 23.61
CA LEU A 74 4.89 -14.24 23.11
C LEU A 74 4.78 -15.76 23.40
N GLU A 75 5.78 -16.37 24.06
CA GLU A 75 5.85 -17.82 24.27
C GLU A 75 5.06 -18.33 25.48
N GLU A 76 4.76 -17.52 26.50
CA GLU A 76 4.14 -18.05 27.74
C GLU A 76 2.62 -18.33 27.65
N ASN A 77 1.91 -17.83 26.63
CA ASN A 77 0.45 -17.98 26.57
C ASN A 77 -0.04 -19.22 25.78
N LYS A 78 0.80 -20.25 25.68
CA LYS A 78 0.48 -21.55 25.04
C LYS A 78 0.33 -22.70 26.04
N MET A 79 0.02 -22.40 27.29
CA MET A 79 -0.30 -23.38 28.33
C MET A 79 -1.51 -22.94 29.16
N VAL A 80 -2.71 -22.92 28.56
CA VAL A 80 -3.97 -23.22 29.26
C VAL A 80 -4.87 -24.02 28.33
#